data_AF-X1GTL0-F1
#
_entry.id   AF-X1GTL0-F1
#
_cell.length_a   1.000
_cell.length_b   1.000
_cell.length_c   1.000
_cell.angle_alpha   90.00
_cell.angle_beta   90.00
_cell.angle_gamma   90.00
#
_symmetry.space_group_name_H-M   'P 1'
#
loop_
_entity.id
_entity.type
_entity.pdbx_description
1 polymer ?
#
loop_
_entity_poly.entity_id
_entity_poly.type
_entity_poly.pdbx_seq_one_letter_code
_entity_poly.pdbx_strand_id
1 'polypeptide(L)' 'MIKEFHAKNIFNKINCDLIFNSDINILTGINGSGKTTILKLIWYILSGNIEEIFLENIFFQIYF' A
#
# COMPACT_ATOMS: atom_id res chain seq x y z
N MET A 1 -11.13 10.30 3.75
CA MET A 1 -10.77 8.97 4.29
C MET A 1 -10.32 8.14 3.11
N ILE A 2 -9.26 7.32 3.19
CA ILE A 2 -8.81 6.56 2.02
C ILE A 2 -9.92 5.62 1.59
N LYS A 3 -10.29 5.67 0.30
CA LYS A 3 -11.29 4.79 -0.30
C LYS A 3 -10.65 3.61 -1.00
N GLU A 4 -9.57 3.87 -1.73
CA GLU A 4 -8.91 2.86 -2.55
C GLU A 4 -7.40 3.07 -2.53
N PHE A 5 -6.66 1.96 -2.53
CA PHE A 5 -5.21 1.93 -2.66
C PHE A 5 -4.80 0.90 -3.69
N HIS A 6 -4.05 1.34 -4.69
CA HIS A 6 -3.51 0.51 -5.76
C HIS A 6 -2.00 0.61 -5.76
N ALA A 7 -1.32 -0.52 -5.77
CA ALA A 7 0.12 -0.59 -5.90
C ALA A 7 0.53 -1.78 -6.76
N LYS A 8 1.44 -1.54 -7.70
CA LYS A 8 1.94 -2.54 -8.64
C LYS A 8 3.44 -2.72 -8.48
N ASN A 9 3.89 -3.93 -8.79
CA ASN A 9 5.30 -4.32 -8.71
C ASN A 9 5.91 -4.16 -7.32
N ILE A 10 5.13 -4.34 -6.25
CA ILE A 10 5.68 -4.43 -4.89
C ILE A 10 6.66 -5.63 -4.88
N PHE A 11 7.94 -5.36 -4.62
CA PHE A 11 9.05 -6.32 -4.73
C PHE A 11 9.10 -7.08 -6.08
N ASN A 12 8.71 -6.43 -7.18
CA ASN A 12 8.65 -7.02 -8.53
C ASN A 12 7.78 -8.28 -8.65
N LYS A 13 6.85 -8.50 -7.70
CA LYS A 13 6.07 -9.75 -7.62
C LYS A 13 4.61 -9.57 -7.24
N ILE A 14 4.29 -8.51 -6.50
CA ILE A 14 2.96 -8.35 -5.88
C ILE A 14 2.26 -7.14 -6.48
N ASN A 15 1.06 -7.37 -6.97
CA ASN A 15 0.08 -6.32 -7.26
C ASN A 15 -0.96 -6.33 -6.16
N CYS A 16 -1.34 -5.14 -5.69
CA CYS A 16 -2.23 -4.92 -4.57
C CYS A 16 -3.30 -3.93 -5.00
N ASP A 17 -4.56 -4.36 -4.98
CA ASP A 17 -5.74 -3.54 -5.27
C ASP A 17 -6.67 -3.66 -4.06
N LEU A 18 -6.74 -2.61 -3.24
CA LEU A 18 -7.52 -2.57 -2.00
C LEU A 18 -8.63 -1.55 -2.09
N ILE A 19 -9.85 -1.99 -1.79
CA ILE A 19 -11.02 -1.13 -1.57
C ILE A 19 -11.32 -1.16 -0.07
N PHE A 20 -11.36 0.01 0.55
CA PHE A 20 -11.55 0.14 1.99
C PHE A 20 -13.03 0.26 2.34
N ASN A 21 -13.45 -0.51 3.35
CA ASN A 21 -14.71 -0.30 4.05
C ASN A 21 -14.63 0.97 4.90
N SER A 22 -15.77 1.62 5.13
CA SER A 22 -15.84 2.85 5.94
C SER A 22 -15.55 2.62 7.42
N ASP A 23 -15.75 1.39 7.89
CA ASP A 23 -15.72 1.07 9.30
C ASP A 23 -14.39 0.40 9.65
N ILE A 24 -14.30 -0.94 9.52
CA ILE A 24 -13.11 -1.71 9.88
C ILE A 24 -12.59 -2.47 8.66
N ASN A 25 -11.27 -2.40 8.47
CA ASN A 25 -10.55 -3.17 7.46
C ASN A 25 -9.53 -4.08 8.15
N ILE A 26 -9.44 -5.34 7.73
CA ILE A 26 -8.52 -6.32 8.31
C ILE A 26 -7.58 -6.82 7.22
N LEU A 27 -6.29 -6.51 7.35
CA LEU A 27 -5.25 -6.99 6.44
C LEU A 27 -4.62 -8.27 7.00
N THR A 28 -4.90 -9.41 6.38
CA THR A 28 -4.43 -10.74 6.82
C THR A 28 -3.52 -11.41 5.79
N GLY A 29 -2.90 -12.53 6.15
CA GLY A 29 -1.99 -13.30 5.30
C GLY A 29 -0.79 -13.84 6.06
N ILE A 30 -0.01 -14.73 5.42
CA ILE A 30 1.19 -15.33 6.02
C ILE A 30 2.30 -14.30 6.28
N ASN A 31 3.24 -14.61 7.16
CA ASN A 31 4.43 -13.77 7.35
C ASN A 31 5.21 -13.62 6.04
N GLY A 32 5.71 -12.42 5.78
CA GLY A 32 6.38 -12.09 4.51
C GLY A 32 5.45 -11.82 3.32
N SER A 33 4.12 -11.89 3.46
CA SER A 33 3.17 -11.64 2.36
C SER A 33 3.01 -10.16 1.95
N GLY A 34 3.81 -9.24 2.52
CA GLY A 34 3.76 -7.82 2.17
C GLY A 34 2.79 -6.94 2.97
N LYS A 35 2.16 -7.47 4.05
CA LYS A 35 1.21 -6.69 4.88
C LYS A 35 1.79 -5.37 5.41
N THR A 36 2.96 -5.45 6.06
CA THR A 36 3.64 -4.27 6.60
C THR A 36 4.12 -3.33 5.50
N THR A 37 4.50 -3.87 4.34
CA THR A 37 4.90 -3.07 3.17
C THR A 37 3.73 -2.25 2.65
N ILE A 38 2.54 -2.85 2.50
CA ILE A 38 1.32 -2.13 2.10
C ILE A 38 1.03 -0.98 3.09
N LEU A 39 1.09 -1.25 4.40
CA LEU A 39 0.88 -0.22 5.42
C LEU A 39 1.92 0.90 5.36
N LYS A 40 3.20 0.56 5.14
CA LYS A 40 4.27 1.56 4.96
C LYS A 40 4.04 2.41 3.72
N LEU A 41 3.67 1.83 2.58
CA LEU A 41 3.41 2.57 1.36
C LEU A 41 2.27 3.58 1.56
N ILE A 42 1.16 3.14 2.17
CA ILE A 42 0.05 4.04 2.53
C ILE A 42 0.57 5.17 3.44
N TRP A 43 1.37 4.86 4.46
CA TRP A 43 1.91 5.84 5.38
C TRP A 43 2.87 6.84 4.70
N TYR A 44 3.76 6.38 3.82
CA TYR A 44 4.69 7.23 3.07
C TYR A 44 3.94 8.26 2.23
N ILE A 45 2.88 7.84 1.54
CA ILE A 45 2.04 8.71 0.71
C ILE A 45 1.32 9.75 1.57
N LEU A 46 0.64 9.29 2.63
CA LEU A 46 -0.11 10.18 3.52
C LEU A 46 0.77 11.18 4.26
N SER A 47 1.99 10.80 4.61
CA SER A 47 2.92 11.62 5.39
C SER A 47 3.85 12.48 4.52
N GLY A 48 3.79 12.34 3.20
CA GLY A 48 4.66 13.07 2.27
C GLY A 48 6.09 12.54 2.15
N ASN A 49 6.40 11.36 2.70
CA ASN A 49 7.71 10.72 2.65
C ASN A 49 7.92 9.97 1.31
N ILE A 50 7.71 10.65 0.18
CA ILE A 50 7.67 10.01 -1.14
C ILE A 50 9.06 9.48 -1.56
N GLU A 51 10.14 10.09 -1.06
CA GLU A 51 11.53 9.66 -1.33
C GLU A 51 11.79 8.19 -0.95
N GLU A 52 11.17 7.72 0.14
CA GLU A 52 11.25 6.33 0.60
C GLU A 52 10.64 5.35 -0.40
N ILE A 53 9.66 5.78 -1.20
CA ILE A 53 8.96 4.94 -2.18
C ILE A 53 9.84 4.67 -3.40
N PHE A 54 10.68 5.63 -3.80
CA PHE A 54 11.57 5.49 -4.96
C PHE A 54 12.62 4.39 -4.77
N LEU A 55 13.04 4.15 -3.52
CA LEU A 55 13.97 3.06 -3.18
C LEU A 55 13.38 1.68 -3.47
N GLU A 56 12.05 1.55 -3.47
CA GLU A 56 11.37 0.27 -3.64
C GLU A 56 10.96 -0.04 -5.10
N ASN A 57 11.10 0.91 -6.04
CA ASN A 57 10.67 0.79 -7.46
C ASN A 57 9.18 0.43 -7.64
N ILE A 58 8.31 1.02 -6.83
CA ILE A 58 6.87 0.70 -6.79
C ILE A 58 6.05 1.79 -7.50
N PHE A 59 5.08 1.38 -8.33
CA PHE A 59 4.07 2.27 -8.88
C PHE A 59 2.81 2.22 -8.02
N PHE A 60 2.25 3.37 -7.66
CA PHE A 60 1.07 3.42 -6.77
C PHE A 60 0.08 4.53 -7.13
N GLN A 61 -1.15 4.37 -6.67
CA GLN A 61 -2.23 5.35 -6.75
C GLN A 61 -3.12 5.23 -5.51
N ILE A 62 -3.57 6.37 -4.98
CA ILE A 62 -4.49 6.42 -3.84
C ILE A 62 -5.68 7.32 -4.16
N TYR A 63 -6.86 6.91 -3.74
CA TYR A 63 -8.09 7.68 -3.91
C TYR A 63 -8.72 8.00 -2.54
N PHE A 64 -9.23 9.23 -2.39
CA PHE A 64 -9.78 9.79 -1.16
C PHE A 64 -11.30 9.97 -1.19
#